data_AF-A0A7W9CZ64-F1
#
_entry.id   AF-A0A7W9CZ64-F1
#
_cell.length_a   1.000
_cell.length_b   1.000
_cell.length_c   1.000
_cell.angle_alpha   90.00
_cell.angle_beta   90.00
_cell.angle_gamma   90.00
#
_symmetry.space_group_name_H-M   'P 1'
#
loop_
_entity.id
_entity.type
_entity.pdbx_description
1 polymer ?
#
loop_
_entity_poly.entity_id
_entity_poly.type
_entity_poly.pdbx_seq_one_letter_code
_entity_poly.pdbx_strand_id
1 'polypeptide(L)' 'MIHIDIKKLGRFSQVGHRITGDRTRQSSLRGKGWGAGWEYVHVAIDDASRVAFSQILPDEKKERAVAFLKGGSDLL' A
#
# COMPACT_ATOMS: atom_id res chain seq x y z
N MET A 1 -5.06 16.39 -15.49
CA MET A 1 -3.78 15.70 -15.23
C MET A 1 -4.09 14.52 -14.33
N ILE A 2 -3.49 13.35 -14.57
CA ILE A 2 -3.64 12.20 -13.67
C ILE A 2 -2.43 12.15 -12.75
N HIS A 3 -2.67 12.18 -11.44
CA HIS A 3 -1.66 11.92 -10.42
C HIS A 3 -1.71 10.44 -10.06
N ILE A 4 -0.57 9.75 -10.18
CA ILE A 4 -0.41 8.33 -9.79
C ILE A 4 0.57 8.26 -8.65
N ASP A 5 0.22 7.51 -7.62
CA ASP A 5 1.04 7.30 -6.44
C ASP A 5 0.87 5.87 -5.91
N ILE A 6 1.90 5.38 -5.21
CA ILE A 6 1.85 4.10 -4.51
C ILE A 6 2.20 4.33 -3.04
N LYS A 7 1.25 4.04 -2.15
CA LYS A 7 1.48 4.08 -0.71
C LYS A 7 1.88 2.70 -0.20
N LYS A 8 3.10 2.61 0.34
CA LYS A 8 3.60 1.44 1.06
C LYS A 8 3.18 1.54 2.53
N LEU A 9 2.20 0.73 2.93
CA LEU A 9 1.63 0.73 4.28
C LEU A 9 2.00 -0.55 5.01
N GLY A 10 2.36 -0.44 6.29
CA GLY A 10 2.61 -1.61 7.12
C GLY A 10 1.28 -2.29 7.44
N ARG A 11 1.16 -3.60 7.18
CA ARG A 11 -0.02 -4.36 7.64
C ARG A 11 -0.18 -4.24 9.17
N PHE A 12 -1.31 -4.65 9.73
CA PHE A 12 -1.45 -4.81 11.17
C PHE A 12 -1.70 -6.28 11.52
N SER A 13 -1.05 -6.75 12.58
CA SER A 13 -1.25 -8.13 13.09
C SER A 13 -1.37 -8.19 14.62
N GLN A 14 -1.28 -7.04 15.28
CA GLN A 14 -1.40 -6.88 16.72
C GLN A 14 -1.74 -5.41 17.01
N VAL A 15 -2.24 -5.15 18.21
CA VAL A 15 -2.61 -3.80 18.68
C VAL A 15 -1.40 -2.85 18.67
N GLY A 16 -1.66 -1.57 18.36
CA GLY A 16 -0.64 -0.53 18.26
C GLY A 16 -0.10 -0.02 19.60
N HIS A 17 1.06 0.66 19.53
CA HIS A 17 1.81 1.17 20.69
C HIS A 17 1.02 2.11 21.61
N ARG A 18 -0.05 2.76 21.11
CA ARG A 18 -0.91 3.62 21.95
C ARG A 18 -1.57 2.83 23.08
N ILE A 19 -1.89 1.57 22.84
CA ILE A 19 -2.50 0.68 23.85
C ILE A 19 -1.43 -0.14 24.55
N THR A 20 -0.45 -0.67 23.82
CA THR A 20 0.56 -1.57 24.40
C THR A 20 1.72 -0.86 25.10
N GLY A 21 1.87 0.46 24.90
CA GLY A 21 3.02 1.25 25.36
C GLY A 21 4.33 0.98 24.61
N ASP A 22 4.41 -0.11 23.83
CA ASP A 22 5.64 -0.56 23.19
C ASP A 22 5.80 0.00 21.77
N ARG A 23 6.83 0.85 21.59
CA ARG A 23 7.15 1.52 20.32
C ARG A 23 8.16 0.75 19.45
N THR A 24 8.76 -0.32 19.97
CA THR A 24 9.97 -0.92 19.40
C THR A 24 9.72 -2.09 18.44
N ARG A 25 8.54 -2.72 18.51
CA ARG A 25 8.31 -4.03 17.88
C ARG A 25 7.75 -4.02 16.47
N GLN A 26 7.04 -2.97 16.04
CA GLN A 26 6.19 -3.09 14.83
C GLN A 26 6.91 -2.79 13.51
N SER A 27 7.67 -1.69 13.43
CA SER A 27 8.35 -1.27 12.19
C SER A 27 9.62 -2.07 11.91
N SER A 28 10.41 -2.34 12.95
CA SER A 28 11.69 -3.06 12.88
C SER A 28 11.52 -4.51 12.40
N LEU A 29 10.48 -5.22 12.86
CA LEU A 29 10.21 -6.60 12.46
C LEU A 29 9.78 -6.70 10.99
N ARG A 30 8.97 -5.75 10.51
CA ARG A 30 8.52 -5.73 9.10
C ARG A 30 9.67 -5.46 8.13
N GLY A 31 10.57 -4.53 8.48
CA GLY A 31 11.76 -4.26 7.66
C GLY A 31 12.70 -5.46 7.52
N LYS A 32 12.70 -6.38 8.49
CA LYS A 32 13.50 -7.61 8.46
C LYS A 32 12.79 -8.80 7.80
N GLY A 33 11.50 -8.68 7.48
CA GLY A 33 10.68 -9.79 6.95
C GLY A 33 10.03 -10.69 7.99
N TRP A 34 10.12 -10.36 9.29
CA TRP A 34 9.60 -11.17 10.41
C TRP A 34 8.24 -10.67 10.92
N GLY A 35 7.82 -9.48 10.51
CA GLY A 35 6.50 -8.92 10.80
C GLY A 35 5.49 -9.22 9.69
N ALA A 36 4.24 -8.76 9.84
CA ALA A 36 3.17 -9.02 8.86
C ALA A 36 3.35 -8.33 7.48
N GLY A 37 4.52 -7.80 7.18
CA GLY A 37 4.84 -7.24 5.86
C GLY A 37 4.17 -5.92 5.53
N TRP A 38 4.08 -5.68 4.22
CA TRP A 38 3.62 -4.44 3.58
C TRP A 38 2.40 -4.70 2.70
N GLU A 39 1.57 -3.66 2.56
CA GLU A 39 0.54 -3.51 1.54
C GLU A 39 0.86 -2.32 0.67
N TYR A 40 0.48 -2.41 -0.60
CA TYR A 40 0.78 -1.40 -1.60
C TYR A 40 -0.52 -0.90 -2.19
N VAL A 41 -0.92 0.30 -1.77
CA VAL A 41 -2.10 0.97 -2.29
C VAL A 41 -1.69 1.79 -3.50
N HIS A 42 -2.07 1.33 -4.68
CA HIS A 42 -1.96 2.10 -5.91
C HIS A 42 -3.13 3.07 -5.99
N VAL A 43 -2.85 4.34 -6.24
CA VAL A 43 -3.83 5.43 -6.25
C VAL A 43 -3.69 6.23 -7.53
N ALA A 44 -4.82 6.52 -8.18
CA ALA A 44 -4.94 7.43 -9.31
C ALA A 44 -5.96 8.52 -8.98
N ILE A 45 -5.60 9.78 -9.18
CA ILE A 45 -6.48 10.94 -8.99
C ILE A 45 -6.47 11.75 -10.27
N ASP A 46 -7.64 11.97 -10.86
CA ASP A 46 -7.79 12.91 -11.97
C ASP A 46 -8.13 14.31 -11.44
N ASP A 47 -7.26 15.27 -11.75
CA ASP A 47 -7.39 16.65 -11.30
C ASP A 47 -8.61 17.36 -11.92
N ALA A 48 -9.01 16.99 -13.14
CA ALA A 48 -10.11 17.66 -13.85
C ALA A 48 -11.48 17.25 -13.31
N SER A 49 -11.71 15.94 -13.14
CA SER A 49 -12.99 15.39 -12.66
C SER A 49 -13.08 15.26 -11.14
N ARG A 50 -11.95 15.37 -10.42
CA ARG A 50 -11.83 15.08 -8.97
C ARG A 50 -12.18 13.64 -8.60
N VAL A 51 -12.19 12.72 -9.56
CA VAL A 51 -12.37 11.28 -9.33
C VAL A 51 -11.07 10.66 -8.84
N ALA A 52 -11.19 9.75 -7.87
CA ALA A 52 -10.09 8.96 -7.36
C ALA A 52 -10.40 7.46 -7.50
N PHE A 53 -9.38 6.68 -7.85
CA PHE A 53 -9.43 5.22 -7.87
C PHE A 53 -8.25 4.68 -7.07
N SER A 54 -8.47 3.61 -6.32
CA SER A 54 -7.43 2.96 -5.54
C SER A 54 -7.59 1.46 -5.51
N GLN A 55 -6.47 0.73 -5.55
CA GLN A 55 -6.43 -0.72 -5.46
C GLN A 55 -5.23 -1.18 -4.65
N ILE A 56 -5.40 -2.21 -3.82
CA ILE A 56 -4.29 -2.86 -3.13
C ILE A 56 -3.71 -3.92 -4.06
N LEU A 57 -2.41 -3.85 -4.35
CA LEU A 57 -1.67 -4.81 -5.16
C LEU A 57 -0.50 -5.43 -4.38
N PRO A 58 0.08 -6.56 -4.85
CA PRO A 58 1.11 -7.28 -4.11
C PRO A 58 2.43 -6.51 -3.89
N ASP A 59 2.80 -5.62 -4.80
CA ASP A 59 4.05 -4.85 -4.74
C ASP A 59 3.96 -3.49 -5.46
N GLU A 60 5.02 -2.68 -5.29
CA GLU A 60 5.20 -1.36 -5.89
C GLU A 60 5.82 -1.38 -7.31
N LYS A 61 5.95 -2.56 -7.93
CA LYS A 61 6.73 -2.69 -9.17
C LYS A 61 5.99 -2.15 -10.38
N LYS A 62 6.77 -1.89 -11.43
CA LYS A 62 6.32 -1.35 -12.71
C LYS A 62 5.15 -2.16 -13.28
N GLU A 63 5.22 -3.49 -13.23
CA GLU A 63 4.21 -4.38 -13.81
C GLU A 63 2.84 -4.15 -13.17
N ARG A 64 2.82 -4.03 -11.83
CA ARG A 64 1.61 -3.75 -11.07
C ARG A 64 1.09 -2.33 -11.29
N ALA A 65 1.98 -1.33 -11.34
CA ALA A 65 1.60 0.06 -11.62
C ALA A 65 0.98 0.23 -13.02
N VAL A 66 1.51 -0.47 -14.03
CA VAL A 66 0.97 -0.45 -15.39
C VAL A 66 -0.38 -1.17 -15.46
N ALA A 67 -0.53 -2.32 -14.79
CA ALA A 67 -1.81 -3.04 -14.72
C ALA A 67 -2.90 -2.18 -14.05
N PHE A 68 -2.57 -1.55 -12.92
CA PHE A 68 -3.44 -0.60 -12.22
C PHE A 68 -3.94 0.53 -13.14
N LEU A 69 -3.03 1.19 -13.88
CA LEU A 69 -3.40 2.29 -14.76
C LEU A 69 -4.30 1.84 -15.93
N LYS A 70 -4.16 0.58 -16.38
CA LYS A 70 -5.01 0.00 -17.44
C LYS A 70 -6.38 -0.46 -16.92
N GLY A 71 -6.67 -0.29 -15.63
CA GLY A 71 -7.88 -0.82 -15.00
C GLY A 71 -7.89 -2.35 -14.86
N GLY A 72 -6.74 -2.99 -15.08
CA GLY A 72 -6.58 -4.43 -14.99
C GLY A 72 -6.29 -4.85 -13.56
N SER A 73 -7.22 -5.57 -12.94
CA SER A 73 -6.87 -6.46 -11.84
C SER A 73 -6.20 -7.69 -12.45
N ASP A 74 -4.87 -7.74 -12.49
CA ASP A 74 -4.18 -9.02 -12.60
C ASP A 74 -4.48 -9.80 -11.30
N LEU A 75 -5.67 -10.42 -11.27
CA LEU A 75 -6.01 -11.49 -10.35
C LEU A 75 -5.48 -12.77 -10.99
N LEU A 76 -4.63 -13.48 -10.21
CA LEU A 76 -3.83 -14.68 -10.50
C LEU A 76 -2.37 -14.38 -10.89
#